data_AF-A0A2E0XC05-F1
#
_entry.id   AF-A0A2E0XC05-F1
#
_cell.length_a   1.000
_cell.length_b   1.000
_cell.length_c   1.000
_cell.angle_alpha   90.00
_cell.angle_beta   90.00
_cell.angle_gamma   90.00
#
_symmetry.space_group_name_H-M   'P 1'
#
loop_
_entity.id
_entity.type
_entity.pdbx_description
1 polymer ?
#
loop_
_entity_poly.entity_id
_entity_poly.type
_entity_poly.pdbx_seq_one_letter_code
_entity_poly.pdbx_strand_id
1 'polypeptide(L)'
;MVEDQHEATESATKARWSLQGVLDGFHWLRSSLVNTLAYCSLRAYGFEDFAFADVKRGAYARHEHRNRDLNKGENLDDLVSASKECFENANGRRAAVTDKCKTLLTVSSLLLGLVGILLPKSFAFGETWMRVVCFLAMLALLNTVTLLLIFFDVGRETEMSLEQGDVDLDSDNFKKSMVNLYLRCQVDMDNRTNYLVDLYRSARFFFLSAFTVVVILFSIQFISSSPVDDTERFIERLRSEPKLIELLRGPKGDKGDAGSQGIQGAKGDVGATGPKGNSGKDAAVDEAKIIDELLNDPRLKQILEHRPQSGG
;
A
#
# COMPACT_ATOMS: atom_id res chain seq x y z
N MET A 1 -11.71 20.50 -61.15
CA MET A 1 -11.12 21.34 -60.08
C MET A 1 -12.14 21.78 -59.03
N VAL A 2 -13.43 21.96 -59.36
CA VAL A 2 -14.48 22.27 -58.37
C VAL A 2 -15.06 20.99 -57.73
N GLU A 3 -15.16 19.88 -58.47
CA GLU A 3 -15.64 18.59 -57.95
C GLU A 3 -14.76 17.98 -56.85
N ASP A 4 -13.42 18.01 -57.03
CA ASP A 4 -12.45 17.51 -56.03
C ASP A 4 -12.53 18.24 -54.69
N GLN A 5 -12.87 19.54 -54.71
CA GLN A 5 -13.01 20.34 -53.48
C GLN A 5 -14.30 20.00 -52.72
N HIS A 6 -15.35 19.56 -53.42
CA HIS A 6 -16.63 19.19 -52.83
C HIS A 6 -16.58 17.78 -52.20
N GLU A 7 -15.91 16.81 -52.84
CA GLU A 7 -15.69 15.47 -52.26
C GLU A 7 -14.74 15.49 -51.05
N ALA A 8 -13.72 16.35 -51.08
CA ALA A 8 -12.79 16.52 -49.96
C ALA A 8 -13.47 17.13 -48.72
N THR A 9 -14.44 18.02 -48.89
CA THR A 9 -15.16 18.65 -47.78
C THR A 9 -16.25 17.74 -47.18
N GLU A 10 -16.91 16.92 -48.02
CA GLU A 10 -17.91 15.95 -47.57
C GLU A 10 -17.27 14.75 -46.82
N SER A 11 -16.13 14.26 -47.29
CA SER A 11 -15.35 13.23 -46.59
C SER A 11 -14.79 13.72 -45.26
N ALA A 12 -14.27 14.96 -45.20
CA ALA A 12 -13.77 15.57 -43.96
C ALA A 12 -14.88 15.83 -42.93
N THR A 13 -16.07 16.27 -43.35
CA THR A 13 -17.22 16.45 -42.45
C THR A 13 -17.71 15.12 -41.92
N LYS A 14 -17.89 14.09 -42.77
CA LYS A 14 -18.30 12.75 -42.35
C LYS A 14 -17.30 12.10 -41.38
N ALA A 15 -16.00 12.27 -41.61
CA ALA A 15 -14.95 11.83 -40.69
C ALA A 15 -15.03 12.56 -39.34
N ARG A 16 -15.30 13.87 -39.34
CA ARG A 16 -15.50 14.67 -38.12
C ARG A 16 -16.73 14.24 -37.32
N TRP A 17 -17.85 13.93 -37.97
CA TRP A 17 -19.04 13.38 -37.31
C TRP A 17 -18.79 11.98 -36.73
N SER A 18 -18.04 11.13 -37.45
CA SER A 18 -17.66 9.80 -36.96
C SER A 18 -16.70 9.87 -35.77
N LEU A 19 -15.72 10.77 -35.79
CA LEU A 19 -14.79 10.99 -34.67
C LEU A 19 -15.52 11.55 -33.45
N GLN A 20 -16.40 12.54 -33.64
CA GLN A 20 -17.17 13.12 -32.54
C GLN A 20 -18.07 12.07 -31.88
N GLY A 21 -18.75 11.23 -32.66
CA GLY A 21 -19.56 10.13 -32.11
C GLY A 21 -18.74 9.11 -31.31
N VAL A 22 -17.50 8.81 -31.72
CA VAL A 22 -16.59 7.94 -30.97
C VAL A 22 -16.12 8.61 -29.68
N LEU A 23 -15.76 9.90 -29.73
CA LEU A 23 -15.38 10.65 -28.53
C LEU A 23 -16.53 10.77 -27.53
N ASP A 24 -17.75 11.05 -28.01
CA ASP A 24 -18.96 11.14 -27.19
C ASP A 24 -19.29 9.79 -26.55
N GLY A 25 -19.15 8.69 -27.31
CA GLY A 25 -19.28 7.33 -26.81
C GLY A 25 -18.27 7.01 -25.72
N PHE A 26 -16.99 7.37 -25.92
CA PHE A 26 -15.94 7.20 -24.92
C PHE A 26 -16.20 8.05 -23.67
N HIS A 27 -16.64 9.29 -23.85
CA HIS A 27 -16.98 10.18 -22.74
C HIS A 27 -18.13 9.63 -21.90
N TRP A 28 -19.19 9.12 -22.56
CA TRP A 28 -20.32 8.48 -21.89
C TRP A 28 -19.89 7.20 -21.16
N LEU A 29 -19.12 6.33 -21.80
CA LEU A 29 -18.64 5.09 -21.19
C LEU A 29 -17.77 5.38 -19.96
N ARG A 30 -16.82 6.30 -20.09
CA ARG A 30 -15.98 6.77 -18.98
C ARG A 30 -16.84 7.31 -17.84
N SER A 31 -17.77 8.22 -18.13
CA SER A 31 -18.65 8.82 -17.12
C SER A 31 -19.52 7.76 -16.43
N SER A 32 -20.04 6.79 -17.18
CA SER A 32 -20.83 5.70 -16.61
C SER A 32 -19.99 4.83 -15.68
N LEU A 33 -18.78 4.42 -16.09
CA LEU A 33 -17.88 3.62 -15.27
C LEU A 33 -17.49 4.33 -13.97
N VAL A 34 -17.13 5.61 -14.07
CA VAL A 34 -16.74 6.44 -12.93
C VAL A 34 -17.89 6.60 -11.94
N ASN A 35 -19.10 6.87 -12.43
CA ASN A 35 -20.30 6.99 -11.58
C ASN A 35 -20.68 5.65 -10.92
N THR A 36 -20.60 4.54 -11.65
CA THR A 36 -20.84 3.20 -11.07
C THR A 36 -19.81 2.87 -10.00
N LEU A 37 -18.53 3.18 -10.23
CA LEU A 37 -17.47 2.98 -9.25
C LEU A 37 -17.67 3.82 -8.00
N ALA A 38 -18.07 5.09 -8.12
CA ALA A 38 -18.43 5.92 -6.98
C ALA A 38 -19.62 5.35 -6.20
N TYR A 39 -20.68 4.94 -6.90
CA TYR A 39 -21.85 4.33 -6.28
C TYR A 39 -21.50 3.06 -5.49
N CYS A 40 -20.74 2.15 -6.11
CA CYS A 40 -20.27 0.93 -5.46
C CYS A 40 -19.36 1.23 -4.27
N SER A 41 -18.48 2.22 -4.37
CA SER A 41 -17.57 2.62 -3.29
C SER A 41 -18.30 3.19 -2.08
N LEU A 42 -19.28 4.07 -2.32
CA LEU A 42 -20.11 4.66 -1.27
C LEU A 42 -20.95 3.57 -0.58
N ARG A 43 -21.51 2.62 -1.34
CA ARG A 43 -22.22 1.45 -0.79
C ARG A 43 -21.29 0.54 0.00
N ALA A 44 -20.08 0.28 -0.48
CA ALA A 44 -19.09 -0.55 0.20
C ALA A 44 -18.62 0.07 1.53
N TYR A 45 -18.63 1.39 1.66
CA TYR A 45 -18.36 2.07 2.93
C TYR A 45 -19.52 1.93 3.94
N GLY A 46 -20.74 1.64 3.47
CA GLY A 46 -21.92 1.43 4.32
C GLY A 46 -22.96 2.54 4.27
N PHE A 47 -22.92 3.43 3.27
CA PHE A 47 -24.02 4.37 3.06
C PHE A 47 -25.19 3.67 2.34
N GLU A 48 -26.40 3.77 2.89
CA GLU A 48 -27.59 3.13 2.29
C GLU A 48 -28.62 4.12 1.74
N ASP A 49 -28.62 5.36 2.24
CA ASP A 49 -29.63 6.39 1.96
C ASP A 49 -29.22 7.34 0.81
N PHE A 50 -28.96 6.79 -0.37
CA PHE A 50 -28.76 7.58 -1.59
C PHE A 50 -29.05 6.78 -2.87
N ALA A 51 -29.49 7.49 -3.91
CA ALA A 51 -29.79 6.93 -5.23
C ALA A 51 -28.61 7.07 -6.19
N PHE A 52 -28.56 6.23 -7.23
CA PHE A 52 -27.59 6.38 -8.31
C PHE A 52 -27.69 7.75 -9.02
N ALA A 53 -28.89 8.32 -9.06
CA ALA A 53 -29.12 9.66 -9.59
C ALA A 53 -28.38 10.76 -8.82
N ASP A 54 -28.21 10.61 -7.50
CA ASP A 54 -27.48 11.58 -6.67
C ASP A 54 -25.98 11.60 -7.04
N VAL A 55 -25.40 10.42 -7.30
CA VAL A 55 -24.01 10.27 -7.75
C VAL A 55 -23.81 10.94 -9.10
N LYS A 56 -24.72 10.68 -10.06
CA LYS A 56 -24.66 11.30 -11.39
C LYS A 56 -24.82 12.82 -11.35
N ARG A 57 -25.58 13.35 -10.38
CA ARG A 57 -25.77 14.78 -10.17
C ARG A 57 -24.62 15.43 -9.39
N GLY A 58 -23.85 14.64 -8.63
CA GLY A 58 -22.83 15.14 -7.71
C GLY A 58 -23.41 15.88 -6.51
N ALA A 59 -24.66 15.61 -6.14
CA ALA A 59 -25.37 16.28 -5.06
C ALA A 59 -26.53 15.40 -4.56
N TYR A 60 -26.78 15.41 -3.24
CA TYR A 60 -27.96 14.76 -2.69
C TYR A 60 -29.23 15.57 -2.90
N ALA A 61 -30.36 14.90 -3.12
CA ALA A 61 -31.69 15.52 -3.11
C ALA A 61 -32.35 15.51 -1.70
N ARG A 62 -31.58 15.70 -0.62
CA ARG A 62 -32.09 15.57 0.77
C ARG A 62 -32.94 16.74 1.24
N HIS A 63 -32.52 17.96 0.91
CA HIS A 63 -33.21 19.17 1.36
C HIS A 63 -33.65 19.98 0.15
N GLU A 64 -34.93 20.29 0.07
CA GLU A 64 -35.46 21.24 -0.90
C GLU A 64 -35.67 22.59 -0.21
N HIS A 65 -35.17 23.65 -0.84
CA HIS A 65 -35.44 25.00 -0.37
C HIS A 65 -36.93 25.32 -0.49
N ARG A 66 -37.51 25.86 0.57
CA ARG A 66 -38.85 26.45 0.54
C ARG A 66 -38.74 27.94 0.83
N ASN A 67 -39.32 28.74 -0.06
CA ASN A 67 -39.37 30.17 0.12
C ASN A 67 -40.07 30.49 1.45
N ARG A 68 -39.43 31.35 2.24
CA ARG A 68 -39.99 31.86 3.49
C ARG A 68 -41.02 32.94 3.15
N ASP A 69 -42.12 32.95 3.91
CA ASP A 69 -43.07 34.07 3.89
C ASP A 69 -42.49 35.24 4.70
N LEU A 70 -42.04 36.27 3.98
CA LEU A 70 -41.36 37.43 4.55
C LEU A 70 -42.28 38.64 4.67
N ASN A 71 -43.60 38.47 4.51
CA ASN A 71 -44.57 39.57 4.60
C ASN A 71 -44.74 40.12 6.01
N LYS A 72 -44.31 39.37 7.03
CA LYS A 72 -44.31 39.77 8.45
C LYS A 72 -42.93 40.18 8.97
N GLY A 73 -41.92 40.22 8.12
CA GLY A 73 -40.56 40.58 8.53
C GLY A 73 -40.46 42.07 8.80
N GLU A 74 -40.33 42.47 10.07
CA GLU A 74 -40.19 43.89 10.45
C GLU A 74 -38.82 44.47 10.07
N ASN A 75 -37.76 43.65 10.03
CA ASN A 75 -36.41 44.10 9.70
C ASN A 75 -35.80 43.28 8.54
N LEU A 76 -36.06 43.72 7.30
CA LEU A 76 -35.59 43.05 6.08
C LEU A 76 -34.08 43.11 5.89
N ASP A 77 -33.41 44.17 6.34
CA ASP A 77 -31.95 44.33 6.17
C ASP A 77 -31.17 43.34 7.04
N ASP A 78 -31.62 43.14 8.28
CA ASP A 78 -31.06 42.12 9.17
C ASP A 78 -31.29 40.71 8.61
N LEU A 79 -32.45 40.46 7.98
CA LEU A 79 -32.74 39.16 7.36
C LEU A 79 -31.84 38.90 6.14
N VAL A 80 -31.59 39.92 5.31
CA VAL A 80 -30.65 39.81 4.18
C VAL A 80 -29.25 39.51 4.70
N SER A 81 -28.76 40.26 5.68
CA SER A 81 -27.41 40.04 6.23
C SER A 81 -27.26 38.65 6.86
N ALA A 82 -28.23 38.19 7.65
CA ALA A 82 -28.23 36.84 8.22
C ALA A 82 -28.28 35.75 7.14
N SER A 83 -29.08 35.93 6.08
CA SER A 83 -29.16 34.95 4.98
C SER A 83 -27.85 34.87 4.18
N LYS A 84 -27.20 36.02 3.98
CA LYS A 84 -25.87 36.09 3.35
C LYS A 84 -24.82 35.40 4.21
N GLU A 85 -24.81 35.62 5.52
CA GLU A 85 -23.90 34.94 6.44
C GLU A 85 -24.10 33.42 6.40
N CYS A 86 -25.36 32.94 6.33
CA CYS A 86 -25.64 31.52 6.19
C CYS A 86 -25.05 30.93 4.89
N PHE A 87 -25.15 31.66 3.79
CA PHE A 87 -24.53 31.27 2.52
C PHE A 87 -22.99 31.28 2.59
N GLU A 88 -22.39 32.31 3.18
CA GLU A 88 -20.93 32.40 3.38
C GLU A 88 -20.41 31.25 4.25
N ASN A 89 -21.14 30.86 5.31
CA ASN A 89 -20.81 29.72 6.14
C ASN A 89 -20.86 28.39 5.36
N ALA A 90 -21.86 28.21 4.49
CA ALA A 90 -21.93 27.04 3.59
C ALA A 90 -20.73 26.99 2.64
N ASN A 91 -20.31 28.14 2.11
CA ASN A 91 -19.13 28.25 1.26
C ASN A 91 -17.83 27.95 2.03
N GLY A 92 -17.69 28.47 3.25
CA GLY A 92 -16.57 28.15 4.14
C GLY A 92 -16.47 26.66 4.45
N ARG A 93 -17.60 26.00 4.69
CA ARG A 93 -17.65 24.53 4.89
C ARG A 93 -17.19 23.78 3.64
N ARG A 94 -17.64 24.20 2.45
CA ARG A 94 -17.22 23.62 1.17
C ARG A 94 -15.72 23.77 0.94
N ALA A 95 -15.15 24.93 1.25
CA ALA A 95 -13.71 25.19 1.16
C ALA A 95 -12.92 24.27 2.10
N ALA A 96 -13.33 24.16 3.37
CA ALA A 96 -12.67 23.31 4.36
C ALA A 96 -12.65 21.82 3.95
N VAL A 97 -13.73 21.31 3.36
CA VAL A 97 -13.77 19.93 2.83
C VAL A 97 -12.85 19.79 1.63
N THR A 98 -12.82 20.78 0.75
CA THR A 98 -11.93 20.81 -0.42
C THR A 98 -10.46 20.77 -0.03
N ASP A 99 -10.06 21.50 1.00
CA ASP A 99 -8.68 21.51 1.47
C ASP A 99 -8.27 20.16 2.07
N LYS A 100 -9.15 19.54 2.86
CA LYS A 100 -8.95 18.16 3.35
C LYS A 100 -8.78 17.17 2.20
N CYS A 101 -9.57 17.32 1.14
CA CYS A 101 -9.48 16.49 -0.07
C CYS A 101 -8.14 16.68 -0.81
N LYS A 102 -7.68 17.94 -0.98
CA LYS A 102 -6.37 18.24 -1.56
C LYS A 102 -5.24 17.62 -0.75
N THR A 103 -5.27 17.74 0.58
CA THR A 103 -4.27 17.10 1.45
C THR A 103 -4.27 15.59 1.26
N LEU A 104 -5.46 14.96 1.24
CA LEU A 104 -5.57 13.52 1.02
C LEU A 104 -5.03 13.09 -0.35
N LEU A 105 -5.25 13.89 -1.40
CA LEU A 105 -4.68 13.64 -2.73
C LEU A 105 -3.14 13.69 -2.69
N THR A 106 -2.55 14.71 -2.07
CA THR A 106 -1.10 14.83 -1.93
C THR A 106 -0.50 13.64 -1.17
N VAL A 107 -1.13 13.26 -0.06
CA VAL A 107 -0.68 12.11 0.74
C VAL A 107 -0.84 10.79 -0.03
N SER A 108 -1.90 10.65 -0.82
CA SER A 108 -2.11 9.48 -1.70
C SER A 108 -1.01 9.36 -2.76
N SER A 109 -0.64 10.47 -3.39
CA SER A 109 0.46 10.51 -4.35
C SER A 109 1.82 10.19 -3.71
N LEU A 110 2.07 10.71 -2.51
CA LEU A 110 3.29 10.39 -1.75
C LEU A 110 3.35 8.90 -1.38
N LEU A 111 2.22 8.32 -0.94
CA LEU A 111 2.15 6.91 -0.62
C LEU A 111 2.40 6.03 -1.86
N LEU A 112 1.82 6.36 -3.01
CA LEU A 112 2.10 5.65 -4.27
C LEU A 112 3.59 5.68 -4.63
N GLY A 113 4.25 6.84 -4.46
CA GLY A 113 5.69 6.96 -4.65
C GLY A 113 6.50 6.13 -3.65
N LEU A 114 6.14 6.16 -2.37
CA LEU A 114 6.75 5.35 -1.32
C LEU A 114 6.60 3.86 -1.61
N VAL A 115 5.40 3.42 -1.98
CA VAL A 115 5.10 2.03 -2.37
C VAL A 115 5.99 1.64 -3.55
N GLY A 116 6.17 2.50 -4.55
CA GLY A 116 7.06 2.23 -5.68
C GLY A 116 8.55 2.09 -5.32
N ILE A 117 9.03 2.80 -4.28
CA ILE A 117 10.41 2.72 -3.80
C ILE A 117 10.62 1.52 -2.87
N LEU A 118 9.68 1.29 -1.95
CA LEU A 118 9.77 0.25 -0.91
C LEU A 118 9.39 -1.13 -1.42
N LEU A 119 8.61 -1.23 -2.50
CA LEU A 119 8.37 -2.52 -3.13
C LEU A 119 9.66 -2.99 -3.81
N PRO A 120 10.18 -4.18 -3.47
CA PRO A 120 11.36 -4.72 -4.14
C PRO A 120 11.10 -4.79 -5.66
N LYS A 121 12.16 -4.55 -6.46
CA LYS A 121 12.13 -4.57 -7.95
C LYS A 121 11.64 -5.89 -8.56
N SER A 122 11.42 -6.90 -7.74
CA SER A 122 10.63 -8.07 -8.07
C SER A 122 9.59 -8.23 -6.97
N PHE A 123 8.35 -8.57 -7.34
CA PHE A 123 7.33 -9.08 -6.43
C PHE A 123 7.77 -10.43 -5.81
N ALA A 124 8.92 -10.43 -5.13
CA ALA A 124 9.50 -11.56 -4.43
C ALA A 124 8.78 -11.82 -3.11
N PHE A 125 7.48 -11.52 -3.06
CA PHE A 125 6.60 -12.22 -2.16
C PHE A 125 6.69 -13.70 -2.52
N GLY A 126 7.24 -14.48 -1.59
CA GLY A 126 7.40 -15.93 -1.76
C GLY A 126 6.05 -16.60 -1.99
N GLU A 127 5.00 -16.05 -1.38
CA GLU A 127 3.65 -16.59 -1.43
C GLU A 127 2.71 -15.82 -2.36
N THR A 128 1.88 -16.57 -3.10
CA THR A 128 0.91 -16.01 -4.06
C THR A 128 -0.15 -15.14 -3.37
N TRP A 129 -0.56 -15.50 -2.14
CA TRP A 129 -1.58 -14.75 -1.41
C TRP A 129 -1.12 -13.31 -1.08
N MET A 130 0.16 -13.11 -0.77
CA MET A 130 0.72 -11.78 -0.50
C MET A 130 0.67 -10.88 -1.74
N ARG A 131 0.88 -11.46 -2.93
CA ARG A 131 0.75 -10.75 -4.22
C ARG A 131 -0.69 -10.31 -4.46
N VAL A 132 -1.65 -11.18 -4.18
CA VAL A 132 -3.08 -10.87 -4.29
C VAL A 132 -3.47 -9.75 -3.32
N VAL A 133 -3.04 -9.83 -2.05
CA VAL A 133 -3.32 -8.80 -1.05
C VAL A 133 -2.68 -7.45 -1.43
N CYS A 134 -1.44 -7.46 -1.92
CA CYS A 134 -0.77 -6.25 -2.42
C CYS A 134 -1.51 -5.65 -3.63
N PHE A 135 -1.96 -6.50 -4.57
CA PHE A 135 -2.75 -6.07 -5.71
C PHE A 135 -4.08 -5.42 -5.29
N LEU A 136 -4.79 -6.02 -4.32
CA LEU A 136 -6.02 -5.45 -3.75
C LEU A 136 -5.77 -4.09 -3.07
N ALA A 137 -4.65 -3.94 -2.35
CA ALA A 137 -4.27 -2.65 -1.76
C ALA A 137 -3.99 -1.59 -2.84
N MET A 138 -3.30 -1.95 -3.93
CA MET A 138 -3.09 -1.05 -5.06
C MET A 138 -4.40 -0.67 -5.75
N LEU A 139 -5.33 -1.61 -5.90
CA LEU A 139 -6.66 -1.34 -6.44
C LEU A 139 -7.45 -0.39 -5.54
N ALA A 140 -7.34 -0.54 -4.22
CA ALA A 140 -7.95 0.38 -3.24
C ALA A 140 -7.32 1.79 -3.29
N LEU A 141 -6.01 1.92 -3.54
CA LEU A 141 -5.38 3.22 -3.78
C LEU A 141 -5.85 3.85 -5.09
N LEU A 142 -5.95 3.06 -6.17
CA LEU A 142 -6.50 3.54 -7.43
C LEU A 142 -7.96 4.01 -7.27
N ASN A 143 -8.75 3.26 -6.50
CA ASN A 143 -10.12 3.63 -6.13
C ASN A 143 -10.14 4.96 -5.38
N THR A 144 -9.26 5.13 -4.38
CA THR A 144 -9.09 6.39 -3.64
C THR A 144 -8.85 7.55 -4.60
N VAL A 145 -7.85 7.45 -5.48
CA VAL A 145 -7.53 8.51 -6.45
C VAL A 145 -8.72 8.79 -7.35
N THR A 146 -9.43 7.76 -7.81
CA THR A 146 -10.63 7.92 -8.65
C THR A 146 -11.71 8.71 -7.93
N LEU A 147 -12.03 8.39 -6.67
CA LEU A 147 -13.02 9.14 -5.88
C LEU A 147 -12.59 10.59 -5.66
N LEU A 148 -11.30 10.85 -5.46
CA LEU A 148 -10.77 12.22 -5.33
C LEU A 148 -10.87 13.00 -6.65
N LEU A 149 -10.68 12.34 -7.80
CA LEU A 149 -10.89 12.99 -9.10
C LEU A 149 -12.37 13.33 -9.32
N ILE A 150 -13.29 12.42 -8.95
CA ILE A 150 -14.74 12.69 -8.97
C ILE A 150 -15.07 13.89 -8.08
N PHE A 151 -14.48 13.97 -6.89
CA PHE A 151 -14.69 15.11 -6.00
C PHE A 151 -14.37 16.44 -6.69
N PHE A 152 -13.28 16.51 -7.46
CA PHE A 152 -12.87 17.73 -8.16
C PHE A 152 -13.66 18.00 -9.44
N ASP A 153 -14.28 16.96 -10.03
CA ASP A 153 -15.18 17.06 -11.18
C ASP A 153 -16.54 17.68 -10.80
N VAL A 154 -17.00 17.49 -9.55
CA VAL A 154 -18.21 18.15 -9.06
C VAL A 154 -18.02 19.66 -9.02
N GLY A 155 -18.89 20.38 -9.74
CA GLY A 155 -18.88 21.84 -9.83
C GLY A 155 -18.68 22.54 -8.48
N ARG A 156 -17.71 23.46 -8.44
CA ARG A 156 -17.31 24.15 -7.20
C ARG A 156 -18.14 25.39 -6.91
N GLU A 157 -18.63 26.03 -7.96
CA GLU A 157 -19.23 27.35 -7.87
C GLU A 157 -20.76 27.23 -7.91
N THR A 158 -21.39 28.00 -7.03
CA THR A 158 -22.83 28.25 -7.05
C THR A 158 -22.93 29.74 -7.30
N GLU A 159 -23.31 30.11 -8.52
CA GLU A 159 -23.49 31.50 -8.89
C GLU A 159 -24.91 31.96 -8.57
N MET A 160 -25.03 33.20 -8.11
CA MET A 160 -26.31 33.87 -7.99
C MET A 160 -26.59 34.55 -9.32
N SER A 161 -27.64 34.10 -9.99
CA SER A 161 -28.13 34.78 -11.19
C SER A 161 -29.21 35.77 -10.77
N LEU A 162 -29.03 37.04 -11.16
CA LEU A 162 -30.05 38.07 -11.03
C LEU A 162 -30.83 38.12 -12.35
N GLU A 163 -32.14 37.94 -12.28
CA GLU A 163 -32.99 38.01 -13.46
C GLU A 163 -33.52 39.44 -13.66
N GLN A 164 -33.89 39.80 -14.89
CA GLN A 164 -34.46 41.12 -15.19
C GLN A 164 -35.71 41.40 -14.32
N GLY A 165 -36.48 40.35 -14.00
CA GLY A 165 -37.64 40.46 -13.11
C GLY A 165 -37.31 40.85 -11.68
N ASP A 166 -36.08 40.65 -11.20
CA ASP A 166 -35.64 41.09 -9.86
C ASP A 166 -35.34 42.60 -9.84
N VAL A 167 -34.97 43.18 -10.99
CA VAL A 167 -34.64 44.61 -11.11
C VAL A 167 -35.91 45.47 -11.07
N ASP A 168 -37.03 44.92 -11.53
CA ASP A 168 -38.32 45.62 -11.59
C ASP A 168 -39.06 45.64 -10.24
N LEU A 169 -38.54 44.95 -9.22
CA LEU A 169 -39.13 44.89 -7.88
C LEU A 169 -38.88 46.18 -7.09
N ASP A 170 -39.83 46.53 -6.20
CA ASP A 170 -39.56 47.54 -5.17
C ASP A 170 -38.48 47.06 -4.19
N SER A 171 -37.87 48.01 -3.47
CA SER A 171 -36.77 47.76 -2.53
C SER A 171 -37.09 46.62 -1.53
N ASP A 172 -38.31 46.55 -1.00
CA ASP A 172 -38.64 45.58 0.04
C ASP A 172 -38.86 44.20 -0.56
N ASN A 173 -39.57 44.10 -1.69
CA ASN A 173 -39.75 42.83 -2.39
C ASN A 173 -38.44 42.32 -3.01
N PHE A 174 -37.54 43.20 -3.43
CA PHE A 174 -36.18 42.83 -3.83
C PHE A 174 -35.40 42.19 -2.67
N LYS A 175 -35.42 42.81 -1.47
CA LYS A 175 -34.78 42.23 -0.27
C LYS A 175 -35.37 40.86 0.08
N LYS A 176 -36.70 40.69 -0.02
CA LYS A 176 -37.36 39.40 0.20
C LYS A 176 -36.91 38.34 -0.83
N SER A 177 -36.78 38.72 -2.10
CA SER A 177 -36.25 37.84 -3.16
C SER A 177 -34.81 37.41 -2.83
N MET A 178 -33.95 38.36 -2.45
CA MET A 178 -32.56 38.12 -2.05
C MET A 178 -32.43 37.15 -0.88
N VAL A 179 -33.23 37.31 0.19
CA VAL A 179 -33.21 36.38 1.33
C VAL A 179 -33.48 34.95 0.88
N ASN A 180 -34.51 34.74 0.06
CA ASN A 180 -34.83 33.40 -0.44
C ASN A 180 -33.76 32.88 -1.40
N LEU A 181 -33.17 33.74 -2.24
CA LEU A 181 -32.08 33.38 -3.13
C LEU A 181 -30.84 32.90 -2.35
N TYR A 182 -30.40 33.65 -1.35
CA TYR A 182 -29.28 33.26 -0.48
C TYR A 182 -29.52 31.91 0.20
N LEU A 183 -30.71 31.73 0.78
CA LEU A 183 -31.08 30.49 1.46
C LEU A 183 -31.22 29.31 0.48
N ARG A 184 -31.66 29.55 -0.76
CA ARG A 184 -31.70 28.53 -1.81
C ARG A 184 -30.30 28.10 -2.19
N CYS A 185 -29.40 29.05 -2.48
CA CYS A 185 -28.00 28.77 -2.78
C CYS A 185 -27.32 28.03 -1.62
N GLN A 186 -27.62 28.39 -0.37
CA GLN A 186 -27.13 27.67 0.80
C GLN A 186 -27.56 26.20 0.79
N VAL A 187 -28.85 25.91 0.60
CA VAL A 187 -29.37 24.54 0.58
C VAL A 187 -28.75 23.73 -0.56
N ASP A 188 -28.62 24.31 -1.75
CA ASP A 188 -27.98 23.65 -2.90
C ASP A 188 -26.49 23.37 -2.65
N MET A 189 -25.77 24.32 -2.05
CA MET A 189 -24.38 24.11 -1.63
C MET A 189 -24.25 23.04 -0.55
N ASP A 190 -25.17 22.99 0.40
CA ASP A 190 -25.17 22.02 1.49
C ASP A 190 -25.41 20.61 0.99
N ASN A 191 -26.38 20.42 0.10
CA ASN A 191 -26.66 19.16 -0.58
C ASN A 191 -25.44 18.63 -1.35
N ARG A 192 -24.75 19.52 -2.09
CA ARG A 192 -23.49 19.19 -2.79
C ARG A 192 -22.36 18.87 -1.81
N THR A 193 -22.24 19.64 -0.74
CA THR A 193 -21.16 19.48 0.26
C THR A 193 -21.33 18.19 1.04
N ASN A 194 -22.55 17.83 1.42
CA ASN A 194 -22.84 16.56 2.10
C ASN A 194 -22.44 15.36 1.22
N TYR A 195 -22.77 15.38 -0.07
CA TYR A 195 -22.31 14.36 -1.02
C TYR A 195 -20.78 14.27 -1.07
N LEU A 196 -20.10 15.41 -1.18
CA LEU A 196 -18.65 15.46 -1.19
C LEU A 196 -17.99 15.01 0.11
N VAL A 197 -18.62 15.25 1.26
CA VAL A 197 -18.14 14.76 2.55
C VAL A 197 -18.19 13.23 2.59
N ASP A 198 -19.25 12.62 2.11
CA ASP A 198 -19.39 11.15 2.07
C ASP A 198 -18.42 10.52 1.07
N LEU A 199 -18.21 11.18 -0.08
CA LEU A 199 -17.20 10.79 -1.06
C LEU A 199 -15.78 10.86 -0.46
N TYR A 200 -15.45 11.94 0.25
CA TYR A 200 -14.18 12.10 0.97
C TYR A 200 -14.00 11.04 2.07
N ARG A 201 -15.05 10.76 2.86
CA ARG A 201 -15.00 9.71 3.91
C ARG A 201 -14.72 8.33 3.31
N SER A 202 -15.38 8.00 2.20
CA SER A 202 -15.15 6.75 1.47
C SER A 202 -13.73 6.68 0.92
N ALA A 203 -13.25 7.73 0.26
CA ALA A 203 -11.88 7.81 -0.24
C ALA A 203 -10.85 7.65 0.88
N ARG A 204 -11.04 8.35 2.01
CA ARG A 204 -10.20 8.24 3.19
C ARG A 204 -10.16 6.82 3.74
N PHE A 205 -11.29 6.12 3.78
CA PHE A 205 -11.35 4.74 4.24
C PHE A 205 -10.53 3.79 3.36
N PHE A 206 -10.71 3.86 2.04
CA PHE A 206 -9.92 3.06 1.11
C PHE A 206 -8.43 3.38 1.23
N PHE A 207 -8.07 4.65 1.33
CA PHE A 207 -6.69 5.09 1.54
C PHE A 207 -6.07 4.48 2.81
N LEU A 208 -6.74 4.63 3.96
CA LEU A 208 -6.24 4.09 5.23
C LEU A 208 -6.16 2.56 5.18
N SER A 209 -7.16 1.89 4.61
CA SER A 209 -7.15 0.43 4.48
C SER A 209 -5.95 -0.06 3.65
N ALA A 210 -5.68 0.58 2.51
CA ALA A 210 -4.56 0.23 1.66
C ALA A 210 -3.22 0.53 2.34
N PHE A 211 -3.12 1.68 3.01
CA PHE A 211 -1.93 2.04 3.79
C PHE A 211 -1.63 1.01 4.88
N THR A 212 -2.64 0.60 5.65
CA THR A 212 -2.50 -0.43 6.69
C THR A 212 -2.06 -1.76 6.10
N VAL A 213 -2.64 -2.20 4.99
CA VAL A 213 -2.24 -3.45 4.32
C VAL A 213 -0.79 -3.37 3.83
N VAL A 214 -0.37 -2.26 3.22
CA VAL A 214 1.01 -2.07 2.77
C VAL A 214 1.99 -2.12 3.95
N VAL A 215 1.68 -1.44 5.06
CA VAL A 215 2.52 -1.46 6.26
C VAL A 215 2.63 -2.87 6.83
N ILE A 216 1.52 -3.61 6.94
CA ILE A 216 1.53 -5.00 7.42
C ILE A 216 2.38 -5.89 6.52
N LEU A 217 2.20 -5.81 5.20
CA LEU A 217 2.99 -6.60 4.25
C LEU A 217 4.48 -6.25 4.34
N PHE A 218 4.82 -4.97 4.48
CA PHE A 218 6.19 -4.53 4.67
C PHE A 218 6.78 -5.05 5.98
N SER A 219 6.02 -5.02 7.09
CA SER A 219 6.45 -5.58 8.37
C SER A 219 6.68 -7.09 8.29
N ILE A 220 5.77 -7.84 7.66
CA ILE A 220 5.93 -9.29 7.43
C ILE A 220 7.19 -9.55 6.60
N GLN A 221 7.38 -8.80 5.51
CA GLN A 221 8.56 -8.93 4.67
C GLN A 221 9.83 -8.62 5.45
N PHE A 222 9.85 -7.56 6.26
CA PHE A 222 11.00 -7.17 7.07
C PHE A 222 11.38 -8.25 8.10
N ILE A 223 10.40 -8.86 8.75
CA ILE A 223 10.63 -9.96 9.70
C ILE A 223 11.07 -11.24 8.99
N SER A 224 10.50 -11.54 7.82
CA SER A 224 10.80 -12.76 7.06
C SER A 224 12.12 -12.67 6.29
N SER A 225 12.57 -11.47 5.94
CA SER A 225 13.86 -11.23 5.29
C SER A 225 14.97 -11.21 6.35
N SER A 226 15.19 -12.33 7.04
CA SER A 226 16.34 -12.46 7.92
C SER A 226 17.62 -12.62 7.07
N PRO A 227 18.71 -11.88 7.33
CA PRO A 227 19.97 -12.04 6.62
C PRO A 227 20.59 -13.44 6.76
N VAL A 228 20.10 -14.23 7.73
CA VAL A 228 20.47 -15.64 7.90
C VAL A 228 19.95 -16.52 6.75
N ASP A 229 18.71 -16.31 6.28
CA ASP A 229 18.10 -17.12 5.22
C ASP A 229 18.80 -16.91 3.87
N ASP A 230 19.15 -15.67 3.55
CA ASP A 230 19.91 -15.35 2.33
C ASP A 230 21.31 -15.97 2.37
N THR A 231 21.94 -15.99 3.55
CA THR A 231 23.25 -16.62 3.75
C THR A 231 23.16 -18.14 3.63
N GLU A 232 22.15 -18.77 4.22
CA GLU A 232 21.92 -20.22 4.08
C GLU A 232 21.64 -20.60 2.63
N ARG A 233 20.78 -19.86 1.94
CA ARG A 233 20.47 -20.08 0.52
C ARG A 233 21.68 -19.86 -0.38
N PHE A 234 22.55 -18.90 -0.03
CA PHE A 234 23.80 -18.66 -0.73
C PHE A 234 24.81 -19.79 -0.47
N ILE A 235 24.95 -20.24 0.77
CA ILE A 235 25.80 -21.39 1.15
C ILE A 235 25.31 -22.67 0.46
N GLU A 236 24.00 -22.86 0.35
CA GLU A 236 23.40 -24.00 -0.33
C GLU A 236 23.64 -23.93 -1.84
N ARG A 237 23.53 -22.75 -2.47
CA ARG A 237 23.93 -22.55 -3.87
C ARG A 237 25.41 -22.83 -4.08
N LEU A 238 26.29 -22.34 -3.21
CA LEU A 238 27.73 -22.65 -3.25
C LEU A 238 27.98 -24.15 -3.15
N ARG A 239 27.24 -24.87 -2.29
CA ARG A 239 27.35 -26.31 -2.15
C ARG A 239 26.83 -27.07 -3.38
N SER A 240 25.77 -26.57 -4.02
CA SER A 240 25.18 -27.18 -5.21
C SER A 240 26.01 -26.97 -6.49
N GLU A 241 26.78 -25.89 -6.57
CA GLU A 241 27.61 -25.56 -7.73
C GLU A 241 29.10 -25.48 -7.35
N PRO A 242 29.86 -26.59 -7.45
CA PRO A 242 31.28 -26.62 -7.07
C PRO A 242 32.16 -25.67 -7.89
N LYS A 243 31.72 -25.28 -9.11
CA LYS A 243 32.37 -24.24 -9.92
C LYS A 243 32.36 -22.86 -9.25
N LEU A 244 31.34 -22.54 -8.48
CA LEU A 244 31.21 -21.25 -7.80
C LEU A 244 32.22 -21.16 -6.63
N ILE A 245 32.47 -22.29 -5.95
CA ILE A 245 33.52 -22.40 -4.95
C ILE A 245 34.91 -22.20 -5.58
N GLU A 246 35.13 -22.72 -6.79
CA GLU A 246 36.40 -22.60 -7.51
C GLU A 246 36.69 -21.14 -7.94
N LEU A 247 35.65 -20.40 -8.34
CA LEU A 247 35.74 -18.96 -8.63
C LEU A 247 36.07 -18.09 -7.41
N LEU A 248 35.58 -18.48 -6.22
CA LEU A 248 35.83 -17.77 -4.96
C LEU A 248 37.14 -18.19 -4.28
N ARG A 249 37.63 -19.40 -4.57
CA ARG A 249 38.92 -19.87 -4.08
C ARG A 249 40.00 -19.19 -4.91
N GLY A 250 40.61 -18.13 -4.38
CA GLY A 250 41.72 -17.42 -5.01
C GLY A 250 42.83 -18.38 -5.46
N PRO A 251 43.73 -17.94 -6.38
CA PRO A 251 44.81 -18.78 -6.87
C PRO A 251 45.55 -19.40 -5.68
N LYS A 252 45.78 -20.71 -5.74
CA LYS A 252 46.53 -21.43 -4.71
C LYS A 252 47.84 -20.67 -4.50
N GLY A 253 48.06 -20.13 -3.30
CA GLY A 253 49.30 -19.41 -2.99
C GLY A 253 50.50 -20.28 -3.37
N ASP A 254 51.54 -19.64 -3.90
CA ASP A 254 52.74 -20.34 -4.34
C ASP A 254 53.21 -21.28 -3.23
N LYS A 255 53.57 -22.50 -3.63
CA LYS A 255 54.11 -23.49 -2.69
C LYS A 255 55.32 -22.84 -2.04
N GLY A 256 55.23 -22.58 -0.73
CA GLY A 256 56.34 -21.99 0.03
C GLY A 256 57.63 -22.74 -0.28
N ASP A 257 58.72 -22.00 -0.48
CA ASP A 257 60.02 -22.56 -0.79
C ASP A 257 60.34 -23.72 0.14
N ALA A 258 60.92 -24.79 -0.42
CA ALA A 258 61.33 -25.93 0.37
C ALA A 258 62.18 -25.44 1.54
N GLY A 259 61.75 -25.75 2.77
CA GLY A 259 62.51 -25.39 3.97
C GLY A 259 63.95 -25.85 3.81
N SER A 260 64.90 -24.99 4.20
CA SER A 260 66.32 -25.31 4.14
C SER A 260 66.57 -26.68 4.75
N GLN A 261 67.37 -27.51 4.07
CA GLN A 261 67.74 -28.83 4.57
C GLN A 261 68.28 -28.67 5.99
N GLY A 262 67.63 -29.34 6.96
CA GLY A 262 68.05 -29.29 8.35
C GLY A 262 69.54 -29.64 8.46
N ILE A 263 70.27 -28.88 9.26
CA ILE A 263 71.65 -29.18 9.62
C ILE A 263 71.77 -30.66 9.97
N GLN A 264 72.71 -31.35 9.31
CA GLN A 264 72.97 -32.76 9.53
C GLN A 264 73.21 -33.00 11.02
N GLY A 265 72.33 -33.79 11.65
CA GLY A 265 72.47 -34.13 13.07
C GLY A 265 73.86 -34.70 13.33
N ALA A 266 74.50 -34.27 14.43
CA ALA A 266 75.76 -34.83 14.86
C ALA A 266 75.65 -36.37 14.89
N LYS A 267 76.67 -37.04 14.34
CA LYS A 267 76.77 -38.50 14.31
C LYS A 267 76.48 -39.03 15.72
N GLY A 268 75.38 -39.76 15.89
CA GLY A 268 75.02 -40.34 17.18
C GLY A 268 76.15 -41.25 17.67
N ASP A 269 76.49 -41.13 18.95
CA ASP A 269 77.44 -42.03 19.59
C ASP A 269 76.98 -43.47 19.42
N VAL A 270 77.97 -44.36 19.25
CA VAL A 270 77.78 -45.81 19.12
C VAL A 270 76.93 -46.28 20.31
N GLY A 271 75.72 -46.77 20.02
CA GLY A 271 74.88 -47.38 21.04
C GLY A 271 75.60 -48.57 21.67
N ALA A 272 75.67 -48.60 23.00
CA ALA A 272 76.17 -49.75 23.73
C ALA A 272 75.36 -51.00 23.35
N THR A 273 76.05 -52.10 23.09
CA THR A 273 75.47 -53.42 22.82
C THR A 273 74.39 -53.75 23.85
N GLY A 274 73.15 -53.97 23.40
CA GLY A 274 72.04 -54.33 24.28
C GLY A 274 72.30 -55.65 25.01
N PRO A 275 71.93 -55.77 26.30
CA PRO A 275 72.06 -57.03 27.02
C PRO A 275 71.16 -58.10 26.40
N LYS A 276 71.68 -59.32 26.37
CA LYS A 276 71.05 -60.54 25.86
C LYS A 276 69.68 -60.75 26.54
N GLY A 277 68.64 -60.99 25.74
CA GLY A 277 67.27 -61.17 26.22
C GLY A 277 67.13 -62.34 27.18
N ASN A 278 66.42 -62.12 28.30
CA ASN A 278 66.03 -63.19 29.22
C ASN A 278 64.72 -63.82 28.73
N SER A 279 64.68 -65.15 28.77
CA SER A 279 63.55 -65.98 28.40
C SER A 279 62.33 -65.68 29.29
N GLY A 280 61.15 -65.65 28.65
CA GLY A 280 59.88 -65.40 29.31
C GLY A 280 59.52 -66.45 30.35
N LYS A 281 58.93 -65.97 31.45
CA LYS A 281 58.17 -66.76 32.40
C LYS A 281 56.97 -65.94 32.87
N ASP A 282 55.80 -66.41 32.47
CA ASP A 282 54.54 -66.44 33.21
C ASP A 282 54.14 -65.17 33.99
N ALA A 283 53.53 -64.20 33.29
CA ALA A 283 52.57 -63.30 33.91
C ALA A 283 51.17 -63.90 33.69
N ALA A 284 50.74 -64.75 34.62
CA ALA A 284 49.32 -65.08 34.74
C ALA A 284 48.58 -63.79 35.11
N VAL A 285 47.71 -63.33 34.21
CA VAL A 285 46.84 -62.18 34.44
C VAL A 285 45.72 -62.66 35.35
N ASP A 286 45.69 -62.18 36.60
CA ASP A 286 44.62 -62.50 37.55
C ASP A 286 43.41 -61.58 37.27
N GLU A 287 42.53 -62.03 36.36
CA GLU A 287 41.33 -61.31 35.94
C GLU A 287 40.45 -60.88 37.13
N ALA A 288 40.42 -61.64 38.22
CA ALA A 288 39.62 -61.30 39.40
C ALA A 288 40.11 -60.03 40.10
N LYS A 289 41.42 -59.78 40.09
CA LYS A 289 42.03 -58.62 40.74
C LYS A 289 41.83 -57.33 39.92
N ILE A 290 41.86 -57.46 38.59
CA ILE A 290 41.63 -56.35 37.66
C ILE A 290 40.15 -55.95 37.66
N ILE A 291 39.22 -56.89 37.80
CA ILE A 291 37.77 -56.62 37.87
C ILE A 291 37.40 -55.89 39.18
N ASP A 292 37.99 -56.26 40.32
CA ASP A 292 37.74 -55.59 41.61
C ASP A 292 38.30 -54.15 41.64
N GLU A 293 39.44 -53.93 40.98
CA GLU A 293 40.06 -52.61 40.85
C GLU A 293 39.27 -51.69 39.89
N LEU A 294 38.66 -52.26 38.83
CA LEU A 294 37.78 -51.54 37.91
C LEU A 294 36.39 -51.23 38.50
N LEU A 295 35.81 -52.10 39.33
CA LEU A 295 34.51 -51.88 39.97
C LEU A 295 34.55 -50.85 41.11
N ASN A 296 35.73 -50.63 41.71
CA ASN A 296 35.93 -49.63 42.76
C ASN A 296 36.36 -48.25 42.23
N ASP A 297 36.51 -48.07 40.90
CA ASP A 297 36.73 -46.75 40.29
C ASP A 297 35.46 -45.87 40.40
N PRO A 298 35.52 -44.68 41.03
CA PRO A 298 34.37 -43.79 41.20
C PRO A 298 33.71 -43.36 39.89
N ARG A 299 34.45 -43.34 38.78
CA ARG A 299 33.92 -42.94 37.47
C ARG A 299 33.04 -44.03 36.84
N LEU A 300 33.32 -45.30 37.12
CA LEU A 300 32.56 -46.44 36.58
C LEU A 300 31.21 -46.64 37.29
N LYS A 301 31.14 -46.35 38.61
CA LYS A 301 29.86 -46.34 39.36
C LYS A 301 28.86 -45.32 38.83
N GLN A 302 29.34 -44.13 38.47
CA GLN A 302 28.49 -43.05 37.96
C GLN A 302 27.88 -43.36 36.58
N ILE A 303 28.58 -44.16 35.77
CA ILE A 303 28.14 -44.61 34.44
C ILE A 303 27.15 -45.79 34.55
N LEU A 304 27.34 -46.69 35.52
CA LEU A 304 26.48 -47.85 35.71
C LEU A 304 25.13 -47.52 36.39
N GLU A 305 25.06 -46.50 37.24
CA GLU A 305 23.80 -46.03 37.84
C GLU A 305 22.88 -45.26 36.88
N HIS A 306 23.40 -44.76 35.75
CA HIS A 306 22.63 -43.95 34.79
C HIS A 306 22.19 -44.71 33.53
N ARG A 307 22.23 -46.05 33.52
CA ARG A 307 21.70 -46.80 32.38
C ARG A 307 20.16 -46.85 32.46
N PRO A 308 19.41 -46.23 31.53
CA PRO A 308 17.97 -46.40 31.47
C PRO A 308 17.64 -47.86 31.13
N GLN A 309 16.72 -48.47 31.88
CA GLN A 309 16.18 -49.77 31.52
C GLN A 309 15.42 -49.64 30.19
N SER A 310 15.91 -50.33 29.17
CA SER A 310 15.22 -50.55 27.90
C SER A 310 14.56 -51.93 27.96
N GLY A 311 13.23 -51.95 27.86
CA GLY A 311 12.48 -53.10 27.35
C GLY A 311 11.44 -53.67 28.31
N GLY A 312 10.17 -53.42 27.99
CA GLY A 312 8.99 -53.98 28.66
C GLY A 312 7.73 -53.21 28.30
#